data_AF-A0A849Q6S2-F1
#
_entry.id   AF-A0A849Q6S2-F1
#
_cell.length_a   1.000
_cell.length_b   1.000
_cell.length_c   1.000
_cell.angle_alpha   90.00
_cell.angle_beta   90.00
_cell.angle_gamma   90.00
#
_symmetry.space_group_name_H-M   'P 1'
#
loop_
_entity.id
_entity.type
_entity.pdbx_description
1 polymer ?
#
loop_
_entity_poly.entity_id
_entity_poly.type
_entity_poly.pdbx_seq_one_letter_code
_entity_poly.pdbx_strand_id
1 'polypeptide(L)'
;MPAAKPAPFTRVRLEETGRKVAERLGIKLSIGQRIDADAQKRLASSLAESLVEALQGTPKSDMAKMLMMTSPLDATERIDELAFSGGVAEYIYETETQEFNDLGRSLADAIRAKVTESGMPLHEPEHKIRATVIGAGQSSLQVSGSTTFLSAGLKYPLRNLPVVVPHIPQGKQTSEKIKRSILKALERFDIQEGLDPLILAFKDAVRPSYENLTSFSEGVVAALPTTVRTGKSILMCFDTDIGNSVGNVMKRETGIKNEILSIDEISLDEGDFVDIGEPIIEGVVVPVVVKTLVFSRE
;
A
#
# COMPACT_ATOMS: atom_id res chain seq x y z
N MET A 1 4.01 9.83 -38.47
CA MET A 1 3.37 11.15 -38.68
C MET A 1 3.87 12.09 -37.59
N PRO A 2 4.15 13.37 -37.86
CA PRO A 2 4.53 14.29 -36.79
C PRO A 2 3.36 14.43 -35.82
N ALA A 3 3.62 14.24 -34.52
CA ALA A 3 2.63 14.44 -33.46
C ALA A 3 2.03 15.85 -33.57
N ALA A 4 0.70 15.95 -33.55
CA ALA A 4 0.01 17.23 -33.57
C ALA A 4 0.51 18.07 -32.39
N LYS A 5 0.89 19.33 -32.64
CA LYS A 5 1.28 20.24 -31.56
C LYS A 5 0.05 20.48 -30.66
N PRO A 6 0.19 20.38 -29.33
CA PRO A 6 -0.95 20.55 -28.43
C PRO A 6 -1.53 21.96 -28.58
N ALA A 7 -2.86 22.05 -28.65
CA ALA A 7 -3.54 23.32 -28.78
C ALA A 7 -3.35 24.17 -27.50
N PRO A 8 -3.08 25.48 -27.61
CA PRO A 8 -2.93 26.31 -26.43
C PRO A 8 -4.29 26.61 -25.80
N PHE A 9 -4.43 26.40 -24.49
CA PHE A 9 -5.71 26.54 -23.76
C PHE A 9 -5.62 27.51 -22.57
N THR A 10 -6.79 27.97 -22.10
CA THR A 10 -6.93 28.87 -20.95
C THR A 10 -7.01 28.09 -19.65
N ARG A 11 -6.18 28.44 -18.68
CA ARG A 11 -6.10 27.71 -17.41
C ARG A 11 -7.23 28.06 -16.47
N VAL A 12 -7.96 27.04 -16.05
CA VAL A 12 -9.04 27.12 -15.06
C VAL A 12 -8.63 26.65 -13.67
N ARG A 13 -7.52 25.91 -13.54
CA ARG A 13 -7.00 25.40 -12.25
C ARG A 13 -5.48 25.27 -12.28
N LEU A 14 -4.82 25.53 -11.14
CA LEU A 14 -3.38 25.38 -10.96
C LEU A 14 -3.08 24.86 -9.54
N GLU A 15 -2.65 23.61 -9.45
CA GLU A 15 -2.21 22.98 -8.20
C GLU A 15 -0.86 23.54 -7.72
N GLU A 16 -0.61 23.45 -6.41
CA GLU A 16 0.63 23.96 -5.79
C GLU A 16 1.88 23.29 -6.39
N THR A 17 1.85 21.97 -6.57
CA THR A 17 2.94 21.22 -7.21
C THR A 17 3.22 21.72 -8.63
N GLY A 18 2.15 21.95 -9.41
CA GLY A 18 2.27 22.50 -10.77
C GLY A 18 2.90 23.89 -10.80
N ARG A 19 2.61 24.73 -9.78
CA ARG A 19 3.23 26.06 -9.62
C ARG A 19 4.73 25.93 -9.31
N LYS A 20 5.10 25.08 -8.34
CA LYS A 20 6.50 24.84 -7.93
C LYS A 20 7.36 24.33 -9.09
N VAL A 21 6.85 23.37 -9.87
CA VAL A 21 7.54 22.85 -11.06
C VAL A 21 7.77 23.97 -12.07
N ALA A 22 6.75 24.78 -12.33
CA ALA A 22 6.86 25.83 -13.32
C ALA A 22 7.78 26.98 -12.91
N GLU A 23 7.77 27.39 -11.64
CA GLU A 23 8.71 28.36 -11.09
C GLU A 23 10.16 27.92 -11.31
N ARG A 24 10.46 26.65 -11.04
CA ARG A 24 11.79 26.05 -11.27
C ARG A 24 12.18 26.01 -12.75
N LEU A 25 11.21 25.90 -13.66
CA LEU A 25 11.43 25.98 -15.10
C LEU A 25 11.43 27.42 -15.65
N GLY A 26 11.24 28.42 -14.78
CA GLY A 26 11.11 29.83 -15.19
C GLY A 26 9.85 30.12 -15.99
N ILE A 27 8.82 29.28 -15.91
CA ILE A 27 7.56 29.42 -16.63
C ILE A 27 6.55 30.11 -15.71
N LYS A 28 6.12 31.32 -16.09
CA LYS A 28 5.09 32.04 -15.34
C LYS A 28 3.72 31.41 -15.60
N LEU A 29 3.11 30.85 -14.56
CA LEU A 29 1.76 30.30 -14.61
C LEU A 29 0.82 31.17 -13.77
N SER A 30 -0.25 31.64 -14.40
CA SER A 30 -1.34 32.35 -13.71
C SER A 30 -2.69 31.78 -14.16
N ILE A 31 -3.65 31.73 -13.24
CA ILE A 31 -5.04 31.35 -13.56
C ILE A 31 -5.59 32.35 -14.57
N GLY A 32 -6.33 31.88 -15.57
CA GLY A 32 -6.88 32.69 -16.65
C GLY A 32 -5.89 33.05 -17.77
N GLN A 33 -4.60 32.72 -17.63
CA GLN A 33 -3.62 32.90 -18.72
C GLN A 33 -3.52 31.67 -19.61
N ARG A 34 -3.31 31.92 -20.92
CA ARG A 34 -3.08 30.88 -21.91
C ARG A 34 -1.69 30.27 -21.72
N ILE A 35 -1.57 28.96 -21.84
CA ILE A 35 -0.28 28.27 -21.88
C ILE A 35 0.06 27.90 -23.31
N ASP A 36 1.24 28.30 -23.79
CA ASP A 36 1.72 27.92 -25.11
C ASP A 36 2.22 26.46 -25.14
N ALA A 37 2.33 25.90 -26.34
CA ALA A 37 2.73 24.51 -26.55
C ALA A 37 4.16 24.20 -26.08
N ASP A 38 5.07 25.18 -26.08
CA ASP A 38 6.45 24.98 -25.62
C ASP A 38 6.48 24.84 -24.10
N ALA A 39 5.80 25.72 -23.38
CA ALA A 39 5.63 25.65 -21.94
C ALA A 39 4.94 24.36 -21.51
N GLN A 40 3.89 23.91 -22.21
CA GLN A 40 3.24 22.63 -21.97
C GLN A 40 4.24 21.47 -22.11
N LYS A 41 4.98 21.43 -23.23
CA LYS A 41 5.97 20.39 -23.50
C LYS A 41 7.07 20.35 -22.44
N ARG A 42 7.58 21.51 -22.02
CA ARG A 42 8.63 21.62 -21.00
C ARG A 42 8.16 21.14 -19.63
N LEU A 43 6.93 21.50 -19.23
CA LEU A 43 6.32 21.00 -17.98
C LEU A 43 6.15 19.48 -18.02
N ALA A 44 5.53 18.98 -19.08
CA ALA A 44 5.30 17.54 -19.27
C ALA A 44 6.61 16.73 -19.26
N SER A 45 7.63 17.22 -19.97
CA SER A 45 8.95 16.56 -20.04
C SER A 45 9.62 16.51 -18.67
N SER A 46 9.60 17.61 -17.91
CA SER A 46 10.20 17.66 -16.57
C SER A 46 9.50 16.73 -15.57
N LEU A 47 8.18 16.59 -15.67
CA LEU A 47 7.42 15.65 -14.85
C LEU A 47 7.73 14.20 -15.22
N ALA A 48 7.79 13.88 -16.52
CA ALA A 48 8.12 12.56 -17.02
C ALA A 48 9.55 12.13 -16.65
N GLU A 49 10.52 13.05 -16.75
CA GLU A 49 11.91 12.80 -16.31
C GLU A 49 11.98 12.50 -14.81
N SER A 50 11.27 13.30 -14.00
CA SER A 50 11.21 13.08 -12.55
C SER A 50 10.58 11.74 -12.19
N LEU A 51 9.55 11.32 -12.92
CA LEU A 51 8.92 10.01 -12.75
C LEU A 51 9.90 8.87 -13.06
N VAL A 52 10.61 8.94 -14.18
CA VAL A 52 11.60 7.91 -14.55
C VAL A 52 12.74 7.83 -13.53
N GLU A 53 13.24 8.96 -13.04
CA GLU A 53 14.25 8.99 -11.97
C GLU A 53 13.76 8.29 -10.68
N ALA A 54 12.49 8.50 -10.32
CA ALA A 54 11.88 7.87 -9.16
C ALA A 54 11.69 6.35 -9.36
N LEU A 55 11.26 5.93 -10.56
CA LEU A 55 11.11 4.51 -10.91
C LEU A 55 12.45 3.76 -10.89
N GLN A 56 13.55 4.43 -11.23
CA GLN A 56 14.90 3.86 -11.15
C GLN A 56 15.46 3.83 -9.72
N GLY A 57 14.70 4.27 -8.71
CA GLY A 57 15.10 4.32 -7.29
C GLY A 57 16.23 5.30 -6.97
N THR A 58 16.67 6.11 -7.94
CA THR A 58 17.73 7.10 -7.73
C THR A 58 17.28 8.49 -8.18
N PRO A 59 16.36 9.17 -7.46
CA PRO A 59 16.02 10.55 -7.74
C PRO A 59 17.22 11.46 -7.47
N LYS A 60 17.92 11.86 -8.52
CA LYS A 60 19.15 12.66 -8.46
C LYS A 60 18.82 14.14 -8.53
N SER A 61 17.89 14.50 -9.41
CA SER A 61 17.51 15.89 -9.62
C SER A 61 16.75 16.46 -8.42
N ASP A 62 16.98 17.74 -8.14
CA ASP A 62 16.22 18.43 -7.11
C ASP A 62 14.73 18.50 -7.46
N MET A 63 14.39 18.44 -8.75
CA MET A 63 13.00 18.35 -9.21
C MET A 63 12.35 17.05 -8.77
N ALA A 64 12.99 15.91 -9.06
CA ALA A 64 12.48 14.59 -8.65
C ALA A 64 12.33 14.51 -7.13
N LYS A 65 13.35 14.92 -6.36
CA LYS A 65 13.30 14.93 -4.89
C LYS A 65 12.16 15.79 -4.32
N MET A 66 11.86 16.92 -4.96
CA MET A 66 10.77 17.80 -4.53
C MET A 66 9.38 17.20 -4.77
N LEU A 67 9.25 16.34 -5.77
CA LEU A 67 8.00 15.67 -6.13
C LEU A 67 7.75 14.37 -5.35
N MET A 68 8.77 13.85 -4.65
CA MET A 68 8.62 12.66 -3.81
C MET A 68 7.79 12.95 -2.56
N MET A 69 6.88 12.02 -2.25
CA MET A 69 6.10 12.02 -1.00
C MET A 69 6.70 11.08 0.04
N THR A 70 7.49 10.10 -0.39
CA THR A 70 8.09 9.05 0.43
C THR A 70 9.59 8.92 0.11
N SER A 71 10.29 8.08 0.86
CA SER A 71 11.67 7.70 0.53
C SER A 71 11.74 7.05 -0.87
N PRO A 72 12.89 7.18 -1.58
CA PRO A 72 13.08 6.51 -2.86
C PRO A 72 12.86 5.00 -2.80
N LEU A 73 12.39 4.42 -3.90
CA LEU A 73 12.31 2.98 -4.06
C LEU A 73 13.71 2.36 -3.96
N ASP A 74 13.80 1.21 -3.28
CA ASP A 74 15.04 0.44 -3.24
C ASP A 74 15.22 -0.31 -4.57
N ALA A 75 15.99 0.27 -5.49
CA ALA A 75 16.20 -0.27 -6.85
C ALA A 75 17.25 -1.40 -6.89
N THR A 76 17.17 -2.32 -5.94
CA THR A 76 18.02 -3.53 -5.93
C THR A 76 17.61 -4.53 -7.01
N GLU A 77 16.36 -4.46 -7.48
CA GLU A 77 15.79 -5.33 -8.51
C GLU A 77 15.35 -4.55 -9.75
N ARG A 78 15.31 -5.23 -10.90
CA ARG A 78 14.85 -4.64 -12.16
C ARG A 78 13.33 -4.65 -12.19
N ILE A 79 12.72 -3.58 -12.69
CA ILE A 79 11.27 -3.55 -12.96
C ILE A 79 10.94 -4.55 -14.08
N ASP A 80 10.15 -5.57 -13.74
CA ASP A 80 9.69 -6.59 -14.69
C ASP A 80 8.59 -6.06 -15.61
N GLU A 81 7.70 -5.21 -15.11
CA GLU A 81 6.61 -4.59 -15.85
C GLU A 81 6.23 -3.21 -15.28
N LEU A 82 5.85 -2.30 -16.17
CA LEU A 82 5.32 -0.98 -15.85
C LEU A 82 3.96 -0.82 -16.50
N ALA A 83 2.95 -0.44 -15.73
CA ALA A 83 1.61 -0.13 -16.23
C ALA A 83 1.13 1.21 -15.68
N PHE A 84 0.30 1.91 -16.45
CA PHE A 84 -0.31 3.18 -16.09
C PHE A 84 -1.83 3.03 -15.99
N SER A 85 -2.45 3.77 -15.07
CA SER A 85 -3.91 3.90 -14.99
C SER A 85 -4.33 5.35 -14.73
N GLY A 86 -5.61 5.64 -14.91
CA GLY A 86 -6.19 6.99 -14.81
C GLY A 86 -6.29 7.70 -16.17
N GLY A 87 -6.77 8.95 -16.17
CA GLY A 87 -7.09 9.67 -17.42
C GLY A 87 -5.89 9.92 -18.35
N VAL A 88 -4.67 10.03 -17.80
CA VAL A 88 -3.45 10.18 -18.61
C VAL A 88 -3.07 8.85 -19.29
N ALA A 89 -3.38 7.71 -18.68
CA ALA A 89 -3.07 6.40 -19.22
C ALA A 89 -3.80 6.12 -20.54
N GLU A 90 -5.04 6.61 -20.69
CA GLU A 90 -5.80 6.53 -21.94
C GLU A 90 -5.06 7.16 -23.13
N TYR A 91 -4.26 8.21 -22.90
CA TYR A 91 -3.41 8.79 -23.94
C TYR A 91 -2.10 8.03 -24.14
N ILE A 92 -1.53 7.43 -23.08
CA ILE A 92 -0.32 6.60 -23.17
C ILE A 92 -0.57 5.40 -24.08
N TYR A 93 -1.72 4.77 -23.94
CA TYR A 93 -2.16 3.59 -24.71
C TYR A 93 -2.93 3.95 -26.00
N GLU A 94 -2.94 5.23 -26.40
CA GLU A 94 -3.58 5.71 -27.64
C GLU A 94 -5.09 5.37 -27.77
N THR A 95 -5.81 5.18 -26.66
CA THR A 95 -7.25 4.89 -26.67
C THR A 95 -8.15 6.11 -26.62
N GLU A 96 -7.65 7.22 -26.07
CA GLU A 96 -8.35 8.52 -26.12
C GLU A 96 -7.71 9.45 -27.17
N THR A 97 -8.57 10.03 -28.00
CA THR A 97 -8.16 10.97 -29.06
C THR A 97 -8.65 12.39 -28.80
N GLN A 98 -9.65 12.55 -27.92
CA GLN A 98 -10.19 13.85 -27.53
C GLN A 98 -9.21 14.61 -26.62
N GLU A 99 -9.08 15.92 -26.84
CA GLU A 99 -8.29 16.80 -25.97
C GLU A 99 -9.21 17.49 -24.94
N PHE A 100 -8.81 17.48 -23.66
CA PHE A 100 -9.55 18.13 -22.57
C PHE A 100 -8.99 19.49 -22.16
N ASN A 101 -8.18 20.12 -23.01
CA ASN A 101 -7.56 21.42 -22.72
C ASN A 101 -6.79 21.42 -21.38
N ASP A 102 -5.99 20.38 -21.17
CA ASP A 102 -5.13 20.21 -20.00
C ASP A 102 -3.74 19.70 -20.40
N LEU A 103 -2.89 19.37 -19.41
CA LEU A 103 -1.55 18.84 -19.65
C LEU A 103 -1.56 17.33 -19.99
N GLY A 104 -2.70 16.65 -19.91
CA GLY A 104 -2.80 15.19 -19.93
C GLY A 104 -2.16 14.57 -21.16
N ARG A 105 -2.50 15.07 -22.36
CA ARG A 105 -1.93 14.56 -23.61
C ARG A 105 -0.41 14.79 -23.70
N SER A 106 0.03 16.02 -23.41
CA SER A 106 1.46 16.36 -23.44
C SER A 106 2.27 15.52 -22.44
N LEU A 107 1.70 15.27 -21.26
CA LEU A 107 2.31 14.45 -20.22
C LEU A 107 2.39 12.98 -20.64
N ALA A 108 1.32 12.42 -21.22
CA ALA A 108 1.33 11.06 -21.74
C ALA A 108 2.40 10.85 -22.82
N ASP A 109 2.49 11.76 -23.79
CA ASP A 109 3.50 11.71 -24.85
C ASP A 109 4.92 11.75 -24.26
N ALA A 110 5.16 12.61 -23.25
CA ALA A 110 6.44 12.72 -22.57
C ALA A 110 6.79 11.46 -21.75
N ILE A 111 5.82 10.91 -21.01
CA ILE A 111 5.99 9.67 -20.25
C ILE A 111 6.34 8.53 -21.19
N ARG A 112 5.59 8.34 -22.27
CA ARG A 112 5.84 7.26 -23.24
C ARG A 112 7.22 7.35 -23.85
N ALA A 113 7.64 8.56 -24.25
CA ALA A 113 8.98 8.79 -24.77
C ALA A 113 10.08 8.40 -23.77
N LYS A 114 9.94 8.82 -22.50
CA LYS A 114 10.95 8.57 -21.45
C LYS A 114 11.00 7.13 -20.96
N VAL A 115 9.85 6.47 -20.86
CA VAL A 115 9.75 5.03 -20.54
C VAL A 115 10.41 4.19 -21.64
N THR A 116 10.12 4.53 -22.91
CA THR A 116 10.75 3.87 -24.07
C THR A 116 12.26 4.08 -24.10
N GLU A 117 12.72 5.32 -23.87
CA GLU A 117 14.16 5.66 -23.78
C GLU A 117 14.88 4.87 -22.66
N SER A 118 14.18 4.60 -21.56
CA SER A 118 14.72 3.88 -20.41
C SER A 118 14.70 2.35 -20.56
N GLY A 119 14.06 1.81 -21.60
CA GLY A 119 13.94 0.37 -21.83
C GLY A 119 13.08 -0.36 -20.78
N MET A 120 12.20 0.36 -20.08
CA MET A 120 11.25 -0.25 -19.14
C MET A 120 10.10 -0.92 -19.92
N PRO A 121 9.75 -2.17 -19.61
CA PRO A 121 8.67 -2.89 -20.29
C PRO A 121 7.31 -2.28 -19.94
N LEU A 122 6.71 -1.57 -20.90
CA LEU A 122 5.37 -0.99 -20.76
C LEU A 122 4.31 -2.04 -21.11
N HIS A 123 3.47 -2.39 -20.14
CA HIS A 123 2.32 -3.27 -20.27
C HIS A 123 1.02 -2.45 -20.33
N GLU A 124 0.06 -2.82 -21.19
CA GLU A 124 -1.27 -2.22 -21.23
C GLU A 124 -2.27 -3.06 -20.42
N PRO A 125 -2.77 -2.55 -19.28
CA PRO A 125 -3.71 -3.30 -18.46
C PRO A 125 -5.13 -3.32 -19.09
N GLU A 126 -5.89 -4.39 -18.85
CA GLU A 126 -7.29 -4.52 -19.32
C GLU A 126 -8.20 -3.40 -18.78
N HIS A 127 -7.91 -2.89 -17.58
CA HIS A 127 -8.71 -1.86 -16.91
C HIS A 127 -7.90 -0.59 -16.62
N LYS A 128 -8.04 0.40 -17.50
CA LYS A 128 -7.24 1.65 -17.52
C LYS A 128 -7.80 2.79 -16.67
N ILE A 129 -9.11 2.81 -16.43
CA ILE A 129 -9.79 3.79 -15.56
C ILE A 129 -10.27 3.08 -14.30
N ARG A 130 -10.23 3.79 -13.16
CA ARG A 130 -10.72 3.30 -11.87
C ARG A 130 -9.98 2.08 -11.33
N ALA A 131 -8.71 1.87 -11.68
CA ALA A 131 -7.87 0.82 -11.08
C ALA A 131 -7.90 0.86 -9.54
N THR A 132 -7.89 2.05 -8.93
CA THR A 132 -8.05 2.23 -7.47
C THR A 132 -9.42 1.77 -6.94
N VAL A 133 -10.50 1.89 -7.73
CA VAL A 133 -11.88 1.54 -7.33
C VAL A 133 -12.20 0.09 -7.64
N ILE A 134 -11.71 -0.45 -8.76
CA ILE A 134 -11.78 -1.88 -9.10
C ILE A 134 -10.92 -2.67 -8.12
N GLY A 135 -9.74 -2.14 -7.79
CA GLY A 135 -8.90 -2.62 -6.72
C GLY A 135 -9.68 -2.68 -5.42
N ALA A 136 -10.34 -1.61 -4.98
CA ALA A 136 -11.21 -1.64 -3.79
C ALA A 136 -12.50 -2.49 -3.91
N GLY A 137 -12.75 -3.13 -5.06
CA GLY A 137 -14.02 -3.77 -5.41
C GLY A 137 -14.07 -5.29 -5.26
N GLN A 138 -12.94 -5.98 -5.05
CA GLN A 138 -12.98 -7.41 -4.72
C GLN A 138 -13.07 -7.61 -3.21
N SER A 139 -14.21 -8.15 -2.79
CA SER A 139 -14.40 -8.66 -1.44
C SER A 139 -14.62 -10.16 -1.48
N SER A 140 -13.78 -10.93 -0.78
CA SER A 140 -14.06 -12.34 -0.50
C SER A 140 -14.58 -12.49 0.93
N LEU A 141 -15.63 -13.30 1.11
CA LEU A 141 -16.06 -13.72 2.44
C LEU A 141 -15.34 -15.03 2.78
N GLN A 142 -14.55 -14.99 3.85
CA GLN A 142 -13.91 -16.14 4.45
C GLN A 142 -14.50 -16.39 5.85
N VAL A 143 -14.25 -17.58 6.37
CA VAL A 143 -14.64 -17.98 7.73
C VAL A 143 -13.37 -18.43 8.42
N SER A 144 -13.12 -17.95 9.64
CA SER A 144 -11.94 -18.38 10.41
C SER A 144 -11.99 -19.87 10.72
N GLY A 145 -10.85 -20.42 11.12
CA GLY A 145 -10.78 -21.73 11.74
C GLY A 145 -11.68 -21.86 12.98
N SER A 146 -11.87 -23.10 13.44
CA SER A 146 -12.64 -23.39 14.65
C SER A 146 -11.84 -23.23 15.94
N THR A 147 -10.54 -23.02 15.81
CA THR A 147 -9.52 -22.96 16.87
C THR A 147 -8.96 -21.54 16.99
N THR A 148 -9.82 -20.53 17.06
CA THR A 148 -9.36 -19.16 17.32
C THR A 148 -9.19 -18.88 18.83
N PHE A 149 -8.57 -17.75 19.17
CA PHE A 149 -8.61 -17.17 20.52
C PHE A 149 -9.23 -15.77 20.47
N LEU A 150 -10.39 -15.62 21.09
CA LEU A 150 -11.13 -14.36 21.17
C LEU A 150 -11.31 -13.99 22.64
N SER A 151 -10.81 -12.81 23.02
CA SER A 151 -11.04 -12.32 24.38
C SER A 151 -12.48 -11.80 24.53
N ALA A 152 -13.10 -12.06 25.67
CA ALA A 152 -14.53 -11.76 25.90
C ALA A 152 -14.88 -10.26 25.88
N GLY A 153 -13.90 -9.37 26.12
CA GLY A 153 -14.10 -7.92 26.11
C GLY A 153 -13.95 -7.27 24.73
N LEU A 154 -13.71 -8.05 23.66
CA LEU A 154 -13.64 -7.53 22.30
C LEU A 154 -14.98 -6.96 21.85
N LYS A 155 -14.92 -5.79 21.18
CA LYS A 155 -16.10 -5.13 20.62
C LYS A 155 -16.19 -5.39 19.12
N TYR A 156 -17.20 -6.15 18.73
CA TYR A 156 -17.52 -6.45 17.34
C TYR A 156 -18.65 -5.54 16.81
N PRO A 157 -18.80 -5.39 15.48
CA PRO A 157 -17.87 -5.86 14.45
C PRO A 157 -16.63 -4.96 14.37
N LEU A 158 -15.49 -5.55 14.03
CA LEU A 158 -14.29 -4.80 13.66
C LEU A 158 -14.37 -4.49 12.16
N ARG A 159 -14.14 -3.23 11.79
CA ARG A 159 -14.34 -2.76 10.42
C ARG A 159 -13.10 -2.05 9.92
N ASN A 160 -12.80 -2.28 8.64
CA ASN A 160 -11.80 -1.56 7.87
C ASN A 160 -10.41 -1.59 8.52
N LEU A 161 -10.00 -2.75 9.01
CA LEU A 161 -8.68 -2.94 9.58
C LEU A 161 -7.67 -3.11 8.43
N PRO A 162 -6.67 -2.22 8.29
CA PRO A 162 -5.58 -2.46 7.36
C PRO A 162 -4.77 -3.67 7.82
N VAL A 163 -4.43 -4.52 6.87
CA VAL A 163 -3.59 -5.70 7.09
C VAL A 163 -2.13 -5.30 6.95
N VAL A 164 -1.36 -5.55 8.02
CA VAL A 164 0.09 -5.36 8.04
C VAL A 164 0.74 -6.73 8.11
N VAL A 165 1.69 -7.03 7.20
CA VAL A 165 2.34 -8.36 7.13
C VAL A 165 3.82 -8.26 7.55
N PRO A 166 4.17 -8.65 8.79
CA PRO A 166 5.57 -8.78 9.19
C PRO A 166 6.29 -9.87 8.39
N HIS A 167 7.36 -9.50 7.69
CA HIS A 167 8.23 -10.47 7.03
C HIS A 167 9.13 -11.16 8.06
N ILE A 168 8.68 -12.31 8.56
CA ILE A 168 9.44 -13.13 9.51
C ILE A 168 10.43 -14.00 8.75
N PRO A 169 11.75 -13.86 8.94
CA PRO A 169 12.75 -14.69 8.27
C PRO A 169 12.55 -16.17 8.64
N GLN A 170 12.91 -17.12 7.76
CA GLN A 170 12.85 -18.54 8.13
C GLN A 170 13.92 -18.94 9.18
N GLY A 171 13.66 -20.04 9.91
CA GLY A 171 14.58 -20.63 10.89
C GLY A 171 14.18 -20.41 12.36
N LYS A 172 15.14 -20.50 13.29
CA LYS A 172 14.87 -20.25 14.72
C LYS A 172 14.57 -18.78 14.96
N GLN A 173 13.34 -18.51 15.38
CA GLN A 173 12.87 -17.17 15.72
C GLN A 173 13.21 -16.82 17.16
N THR A 174 13.54 -15.56 17.38
CA THR A 174 13.71 -14.97 18.71
C THR A 174 12.75 -13.80 18.83
N SER A 175 12.34 -13.46 20.05
CA SER A 175 11.46 -12.31 20.31
C SER A 175 11.97 -11.02 19.67
N GLU A 176 13.29 -10.77 19.70
CA GLU A 176 13.88 -9.59 19.07
C GLU A 176 13.77 -9.59 17.54
N LYS A 177 13.88 -10.76 16.88
CA LYS A 177 13.69 -10.85 15.42
C LYS A 177 12.24 -10.57 15.04
N ILE A 178 11.29 -11.16 15.77
CA ILE A 178 9.84 -10.93 15.57
C ILE A 178 9.52 -9.46 15.75
N LYS A 179 9.98 -8.86 16.85
CA LYS A 179 9.80 -7.44 17.14
C LYS A 179 10.29 -6.56 15.99
N ARG A 180 11.52 -6.78 15.53
CA ARG A 180 12.10 -6.00 14.44
C ARG A 180 11.32 -6.15 13.13
N SER A 181 10.86 -7.35 12.80
CA SER A 181 10.05 -7.56 11.59
C SER A 181 8.71 -6.84 11.67
N ILE A 182 8.07 -6.81 12.85
CA ILE A 182 6.83 -6.04 13.06
C ILE A 182 7.10 -4.54 12.92
N LEU A 183 8.12 -4.00 13.59
CA LEU A 183 8.46 -2.57 13.51
C LEU A 183 8.74 -2.13 12.06
N LYS A 184 9.47 -2.95 11.28
CA LYS A 184 9.70 -2.69 9.85
C LYS A 184 8.41 -2.72 9.02
N ALA A 185 7.45 -3.57 9.38
CA ALA A 185 6.17 -3.63 8.69
C ALA A 185 5.29 -2.42 9.00
N LEU A 186 5.27 -1.98 10.26
CA LEU A 186 4.57 -0.75 10.66
C LEU A 186 5.17 0.48 9.96
N GLU A 187 6.50 0.60 9.92
CA GLU A 187 7.19 1.67 9.19
C GLU A 187 6.88 1.64 7.69
N ARG A 188 6.91 0.45 7.07
CA ARG A 188 6.57 0.27 5.64
C ARG A 188 5.15 0.71 5.30
N PHE A 189 4.22 0.56 6.24
CA PHE A 189 2.80 0.89 6.06
C PHE A 189 2.41 2.27 6.62
N ASP A 190 3.39 3.04 7.10
CA ASP A 190 3.15 4.34 7.75
C ASP A 190 2.11 4.25 8.89
N ILE A 191 2.15 3.16 9.65
CA ILE A 191 1.23 2.89 10.76
C ILE A 191 1.83 3.38 12.07
N GLN A 192 1.11 4.29 12.74
CA GLN A 192 1.50 4.78 14.05
C GLN A 192 0.96 3.86 15.16
N GLU A 193 1.86 3.04 15.70
CA GLU A 193 1.59 2.09 16.78
C GLU A 193 0.83 2.73 17.96
N GLY A 194 -0.27 2.09 18.37
CA GLY A 194 -1.11 2.56 19.46
C GLY A 194 -2.01 3.76 19.13
N LEU A 195 -1.93 4.36 17.94
CA LEU A 195 -2.91 5.32 17.43
C LEU A 195 -3.81 4.67 16.38
N ASP A 196 -3.22 4.19 15.30
CA ASP A 196 -3.93 3.65 14.15
C ASP A 196 -4.43 2.22 14.41
N PRO A 197 -5.63 1.87 13.91
CA PRO A 197 -6.11 0.49 13.95
C PRO A 197 -5.37 -0.36 12.91
N LEU A 198 -5.08 -1.62 13.23
CA LEU A 198 -4.43 -2.57 12.33
C LEU A 198 -4.76 -4.01 12.73
N ILE A 199 -4.54 -4.95 11.81
CA ILE A 199 -4.39 -6.37 12.12
C ILE A 199 -3.04 -6.86 11.62
N LEU A 200 -2.31 -7.61 12.45
CA LEU A 200 -1.07 -8.27 12.03
C LEU A 200 -1.41 -9.60 11.39
N ALA A 201 -1.10 -9.77 10.10
CA ALA A 201 -1.23 -11.04 9.41
C ALA A 201 0.13 -11.74 9.31
N PHE A 202 0.17 -13.00 9.71
CA PHE A 202 1.38 -13.80 9.78
C PHE A 202 1.28 -14.98 8.83
N LYS A 203 2.30 -15.13 7.98
CA LYS A 203 2.41 -16.21 6.99
C LYS A 203 3.47 -17.21 7.40
N ASP A 204 3.08 -18.46 7.68
CA ASP A 204 3.96 -19.55 8.17
C ASP A 204 4.94 -19.11 9.29
N ALA A 205 4.50 -18.20 10.15
CA ALA A 205 5.42 -17.46 11.03
C ALA A 205 5.80 -18.23 12.30
N VAL A 206 5.01 -19.22 12.71
CA VAL A 206 5.09 -19.85 14.02
C VAL A 206 5.16 -21.37 13.88
N ARG A 207 6.21 -21.97 14.45
CA ARG A 207 6.31 -23.43 14.58
C ARG A 207 5.62 -23.89 15.87
N PRO A 208 4.83 -24.98 15.85
CA PRO A 208 3.99 -25.40 16.99
C PRO A 208 4.82 -26.06 18.09
N SER A 209 5.52 -25.25 18.87
CA SER A 209 6.23 -25.66 20.08
C SER A 209 6.15 -24.54 21.10
N TYR A 210 6.09 -24.87 22.38
CA TYR A 210 5.93 -23.89 23.44
C TYR A 210 7.00 -22.79 23.42
N GLU A 211 8.29 -23.14 23.27
CA GLU A 211 9.40 -22.18 23.20
C GLU A 211 9.22 -21.14 22.06
N ASN A 212 8.79 -21.62 20.89
CA ASN A 212 8.55 -20.75 19.73
C ASN A 212 7.31 -19.87 19.94
N LEU A 213 6.23 -20.41 20.52
CA LEU A 213 5.03 -19.65 20.85
C LEU A 213 5.34 -18.54 21.86
N THR A 214 6.08 -18.84 22.93
CA THR A 214 6.50 -17.85 23.92
C THR A 214 7.35 -16.76 23.30
N SER A 215 8.40 -17.15 22.55
CA SER A 215 9.29 -16.20 21.89
C SER A 215 8.55 -15.30 20.90
N PHE A 216 7.57 -15.86 20.17
CA PHE A 216 6.73 -15.11 19.25
C PHE A 216 5.85 -14.11 20.00
N SER A 217 5.12 -14.56 21.02
CA SER A 217 4.23 -13.71 21.81
C SER A 217 4.97 -12.55 22.48
N GLU A 218 6.15 -12.81 23.07
CA GLU A 218 7.00 -11.77 23.65
C GLU A 218 7.46 -10.75 22.59
N GLY A 219 7.83 -11.22 21.40
CA GLY A 219 8.23 -10.36 20.29
C GLY A 219 7.12 -9.44 19.80
N VAL A 220 5.89 -9.96 19.69
CA VAL A 220 4.71 -9.16 19.32
C VAL A 220 4.42 -8.10 20.37
N VAL A 221 4.37 -8.48 21.65
CA VAL A 221 4.11 -7.55 22.75
C VAL A 221 5.18 -6.47 22.84
N ALA A 222 6.46 -6.83 22.65
CA ALA A 222 7.58 -5.88 22.67
C ALA A 222 7.57 -4.92 21.46
N ALA A 223 6.87 -5.26 20.37
CA ALA A 223 6.70 -4.38 19.21
C ALA A 223 5.54 -3.39 19.35
N LEU A 224 4.61 -3.62 20.29
CA LEU A 224 3.38 -2.84 20.47
C LEU A 224 3.29 -2.16 21.87
N PRO A 225 4.32 -1.42 22.32
CA PRO A 225 4.37 -0.91 23.69
C PRO A 225 3.26 0.10 24.02
N THR A 226 2.83 0.94 23.06
CA THR A 226 1.78 1.93 23.30
C THR A 226 0.41 1.28 23.38
N THR A 227 0.12 0.32 22.50
CA THR A 227 -1.08 -0.50 22.47
C THR A 227 -1.23 -1.24 23.80
N VAL A 228 -0.16 -1.89 24.26
CA VAL A 228 -0.12 -2.59 25.56
C VAL A 228 -0.41 -1.61 26.70
N ARG A 229 0.33 -0.50 26.79
CA ARG A 229 0.16 0.51 27.85
C ARG A 229 -1.23 1.15 27.87
N THR A 230 -1.83 1.39 26.71
CA THR A 230 -3.14 2.04 26.57
C THR A 230 -4.32 1.08 26.66
N GLY A 231 -4.07 -0.23 26.82
CA GLY A 231 -5.12 -1.23 26.93
C GLY A 231 -5.89 -1.50 25.64
N LYS A 232 -5.38 -1.06 24.47
CA LYS A 232 -5.98 -1.33 23.16
C LYS A 232 -5.84 -2.81 22.80
N SER A 233 -6.78 -3.33 22.00
CA SER A 233 -6.76 -4.74 21.60
C SER A 233 -5.58 -5.07 20.69
N ILE A 234 -5.03 -6.27 20.82
CA ILE A 234 -4.03 -6.82 19.89
C ILE A 234 -4.76 -7.76 18.93
N LEU A 235 -4.67 -7.47 17.63
CA LEU A 235 -5.39 -8.18 16.58
C LEU A 235 -4.39 -8.92 15.69
N MET A 236 -4.55 -10.23 15.56
CA MET A 236 -3.66 -11.10 14.80
C MET A 236 -4.47 -12.08 13.94
N CYS A 237 -3.93 -12.36 12.75
CA CYS A 237 -4.45 -13.34 11.81
C CYS A 237 -3.32 -14.27 11.35
N PHE A 238 -3.59 -15.56 11.26
CA PHE A 238 -2.64 -16.58 10.82
C PHE A 238 -3.20 -17.35 9.63
N ASP A 239 -2.33 -17.72 8.69
CA ASP A 239 -2.68 -18.60 7.57
C ASP A 239 -2.75 -20.08 7.99
N THR A 240 -2.10 -20.45 9.09
CA THR A 240 -2.08 -21.81 9.67
C THR A 240 -2.92 -21.91 10.94
N ASP A 241 -3.43 -23.11 11.26
CA ASP A 241 -4.11 -23.47 12.52
C ASP A 241 -3.16 -23.32 13.75
N ILE A 242 -3.07 -22.12 14.29
CA ILE A 242 -2.21 -21.79 15.44
C ILE A 242 -2.76 -20.65 16.32
N GLY A 243 -3.88 -20.04 15.92
CA GLY A 243 -4.46 -18.84 16.52
C GLY A 243 -4.80 -19.06 17.99
N ASN A 244 -5.42 -20.20 18.33
CA ASN A 244 -5.72 -20.56 19.73
C ASN A 244 -4.45 -20.63 20.58
N SER A 245 -3.42 -21.29 20.07
CA SER A 245 -2.17 -21.54 20.78
C SER A 245 -1.42 -20.25 21.06
N VAL A 246 -1.29 -19.38 20.05
CA VAL A 246 -0.63 -18.08 20.20
C VAL A 246 -1.39 -17.19 21.18
N GLY A 247 -2.72 -17.10 21.08
CA GLY A 247 -3.52 -16.26 21.96
C GLY A 247 -3.42 -16.70 23.43
N ASN A 248 -3.50 -18.01 23.70
CA ASN A 248 -3.36 -18.56 25.04
C ASN A 248 -1.96 -18.34 25.64
N VAL A 249 -0.90 -18.62 24.87
CA VAL A 249 0.48 -18.45 25.32
C VAL A 249 0.77 -16.96 25.55
N MET A 250 0.32 -16.08 24.65
CA MET A 250 0.48 -14.63 24.81
C MET A 250 -0.17 -14.15 26.10
N LYS A 251 -1.42 -14.56 26.37
CA LYS A 251 -2.12 -14.13 27.59
C LYS A 251 -1.44 -14.63 28.86
N ARG A 252 -0.92 -15.86 28.84
CA ARG A 252 -0.31 -16.52 29.99
C ARG A 252 1.09 -16.01 30.30
N GLU A 253 1.95 -15.92 29.28
CA GLU A 253 3.39 -15.70 29.47
C GLU A 253 3.78 -14.23 29.51
N THR A 254 3.03 -13.35 28.84
CA THR A 254 3.38 -11.92 28.75
C THR A 254 2.72 -11.05 29.83
N GLY A 255 1.71 -11.58 30.53
CA GLY A 255 0.98 -10.87 31.59
C GLY A 255 0.16 -9.67 31.14
N ILE A 256 -0.01 -9.46 29.82
CA ILE A 256 -0.78 -8.33 29.28
C ILE A 256 -2.26 -8.42 29.64
N LYS A 257 -2.86 -7.27 29.95
CA LYS A 257 -4.29 -7.17 30.25
C LYS A 257 -5.14 -6.91 29.01
N ASN A 258 -4.51 -6.52 27.90
CA ASN A 258 -5.15 -6.26 26.62
C ASN A 258 -6.05 -7.41 26.17
N GLU A 259 -7.14 -7.06 25.52
CA GLU A 259 -7.96 -8.01 24.78
C GLU A 259 -7.18 -8.45 23.53
N ILE A 260 -7.23 -9.74 23.22
CA ILE A 260 -6.54 -10.36 22.09
C ILE A 260 -7.59 -10.98 21.18
N LEU A 261 -7.50 -10.65 19.89
CA LEU A 261 -8.11 -11.39 18.79
C LEU A 261 -6.99 -12.11 18.05
N SER A 262 -7.06 -13.42 17.97
CA SER A 262 -6.09 -14.27 17.29
C SER A 262 -6.87 -15.32 16.49
N ILE A 263 -7.05 -15.03 15.20
CA ILE A 263 -7.80 -15.88 14.27
C ILE A 263 -6.83 -16.59 13.33
N ASP A 264 -7.21 -17.73 12.81
CA ASP A 264 -6.39 -18.58 11.96
C ASP A 264 -7.16 -19.12 10.76
N GLU A 265 -6.42 -19.83 9.89
CA GLU A 265 -6.89 -20.40 8.63
C GLU A 265 -7.45 -19.35 7.66
N ILE A 266 -6.97 -18.11 7.76
CA ILE A 266 -7.33 -17.01 6.86
C ILE A 266 -6.05 -16.48 6.23
N SER A 267 -5.99 -16.57 4.90
CA SER A 267 -4.91 -15.97 4.12
C SER A 267 -5.23 -14.51 3.86
N LEU A 268 -4.37 -13.63 4.37
CA LEU A 268 -4.41 -12.19 4.11
C LEU A 268 -3.11 -11.76 3.45
N ASP A 269 -3.24 -10.87 2.47
CA ASP A 269 -2.13 -10.24 1.78
C ASP A 269 -1.85 -8.84 2.29
N GLU A 270 -0.62 -8.41 2.08
CA GLU A 270 -0.18 -7.09 2.45
C GLU A 270 -0.92 -6.02 1.62
N GLY A 271 -1.56 -5.05 2.28
CA GLY A 271 -2.43 -4.06 1.62
C GLY A 271 -3.91 -4.44 1.57
N ASP A 272 -4.30 -5.64 2.02
CA ASP A 272 -5.70 -5.97 2.25
C ASP A 272 -6.31 -5.11 3.37
N PHE A 273 -7.63 -4.99 3.35
CA PHE A 273 -8.44 -4.51 4.47
C PHE A 273 -9.40 -5.61 4.90
N VAL A 274 -9.61 -5.77 6.20
CA VAL A 274 -10.56 -6.76 6.72
C VAL A 274 -11.66 -6.16 7.56
N ASP A 275 -12.86 -6.72 7.41
CA ASP A 275 -13.93 -6.62 8.40
C ASP A 275 -14.08 -7.97 9.10
N ILE A 276 -14.23 -7.95 10.42
CA ILE A 276 -14.46 -9.14 11.23
C ILE A 276 -15.81 -8.98 11.92
N GLY A 277 -16.75 -9.88 11.63
CA GLY A 277 -18.08 -9.87 12.23
C GLY A 277 -18.11 -10.46 13.64
N GLU A 278 -19.30 -10.52 14.22
CA GLU A 278 -19.51 -11.15 15.53
C GLU A 278 -19.24 -12.67 15.46
N PRO A 279 -18.75 -13.28 16.56
CA PRO A 279 -18.59 -14.73 16.63
C PRO A 279 -19.93 -15.45 16.48
N ILE A 280 -19.97 -16.48 15.63
CA ILE A 280 -21.21 -17.19 15.26
C ILE A 280 -21.27 -18.61 15.82
N ILE A 281 -20.22 -19.42 15.63
CA ILE A 281 -20.20 -20.83 16.03
C ILE A 281 -19.47 -20.94 17.35
N GLU A 282 -20.17 -21.39 18.39
CA GLU A 282 -19.67 -21.60 19.76
C GLU A 282 -18.92 -20.39 20.36
N GLY A 283 -19.14 -19.20 19.80
CA GLY A 283 -18.44 -17.98 20.20
C GLY A 283 -16.96 -17.91 19.79
N VAL A 284 -16.49 -18.80 18.92
CA VAL A 284 -15.07 -18.88 18.49
C VAL A 284 -14.87 -18.67 17.00
N VAL A 285 -15.82 -19.02 16.14
CA VAL A 285 -15.68 -18.80 14.69
C VAL A 285 -16.21 -17.41 14.32
N VAL A 286 -15.43 -16.65 13.54
CA VAL A 286 -15.83 -15.31 13.06
C VAL A 286 -15.89 -15.25 11.53
N PRO A 287 -16.89 -14.55 10.96
CA PRO A 287 -16.91 -14.25 9.54
C PRO A 287 -15.92 -13.11 9.24
N VAL A 288 -15.11 -13.27 8.19
CA VAL A 288 -14.09 -12.29 7.80
C VAL A 288 -14.30 -11.89 6.35
N VAL A 289 -14.52 -10.61 6.10
CA VAL A 289 -14.59 -10.05 4.75
C VAL A 289 -13.24 -9.46 4.42
N VAL A 290 -12.54 -10.06 3.45
CA VAL A 290 -11.26 -9.55 2.94
C VAL A 290 -11.54 -8.67 1.74
N LYS A 291 -11.11 -7.42 1.83
CA LYS A 291 -11.19 -6.39 0.79
C LYS A 291 -9.79 -6.22 0.23
N THR A 292 -9.53 -6.88 -0.88
CA THR A 292 -8.20 -6.88 -1.50
C THR A 292 -8.14 -5.78 -2.52
N LEU A 293 -7.11 -4.94 -2.46
CA LEU A 293 -6.79 -4.01 -3.53
C LEU A 293 -6.21 -4.79 -4.71
N VAL A 294 -7.08 -5.17 -5.65
CA VAL A 294 -6.66 -5.88 -6.87
C VAL A 294 -5.92 -4.93 -7.79
N PHE A 295 -4.63 -5.19 -7.97
CA PHE A 295 -3.89 -4.75 -9.13
C PHE A 295 -3.72 -5.98 -10.02
N SER A 296 -4.52 -6.06 -11.09
CA SER A 296 -4.47 -7.19 -12.02
C SER A 296 -3.04 -7.35 -12.56
N ARG A 297 -2.48 -8.55 -12.43
CA ARG A 297 -1.26 -9.00 -13.12
C ARG A 297 -1.71 -10.03 -14.16
N GLU A 298 -1.46 -9.77 -15.43
CA GLU A 298 -1.43 -10.79 -16.49
C GLU A 298 -0.09 -10.73 -17.21
#